data_AF-A0A1H2WHT0-F1
#
_entry.id   AF-A0A1H2WHT0-F1
#
_cell.length_a   1.000
_cell.length_b   1.000
_cell.length_c   1.000
_cell.angle_alpha   90.00
_cell.angle_beta   90.00
_cell.angle_gamma   90.00
#
_symmetry.space_group_name_H-M   'P 1'
#
loop_
_entity.id
_entity.type
_entity.pdbx_description
1 polymer ?
#
loop_
_entity_poly.entity_id
_entity_poly.type
_entity_poly.pdbx_seq_one_letter_code
_entity_poly.pdbx_strand_id
1 'polypeptide(L)'
;MSASLQLPGDELEQRICTLGQLAIQLLEEHRFQEAAAVMMNRGNALVGWLSAESRDRTEAVFQKIKDQTNQIVALATEHHAEVSKAVFALLDASPALKAYAKSRCMSSTHWKDEEDRR
;
A
#
# COMPACT_ATOMS: atom_id res chain seq x y z
N MET A 1 -33.67 27.49 8.03
CA MET A 1 -32.27 27.02 7.99
C MET A 1 -32.33 25.54 7.67
N SER A 2 -32.01 25.18 6.42
CA SER A 2 -32.11 23.81 5.93
C SER A 2 -30.93 23.01 6.45
N ALA A 3 -31.19 22.05 7.34
CA ALA A 3 -30.24 21.01 7.68
C ALA A 3 -30.08 20.12 6.45
N SER A 4 -28.98 20.29 5.72
CA SER A 4 -28.62 19.37 4.63
C SER A 4 -28.44 17.98 5.23
N LEU A 5 -29.26 17.03 4.77
CA LEU A 5 -29.10 15.61 5.05
C LEU A 5 -27.73 15.18 4.49
N GLN A 6 -26.72 15.05 5.35
CA GLN A 6 -25.46 14.39 5.01
C GLN A 6 -25.79 12.98 4.50
N LEU A 7 -25.55 12.73 3.21
CA LEU A 7 -25.71 11.40 2.65
C LEU A 7 -24.54 10.53 3.12
N PRO A 8 -24.75 9.25 3.46
CA PRO A 8 -23.68 8.34 3.89
C PRO A 8 -22.59 8.04 2.82
N GLY A 9 -22.57 8.79 1.71
CA GLY A 9 -21.54 8.74 0.66
C GLY A 9 -20.37 9.65 0.95
N ASP A 10 -20.66 10.84 1.51
CA ASP A 10 -19.67 11.87 1.75
C ASP A 10 -18.67 11.44 2.83
N GLU A 11 -19.14 10.72 3.86
CA GLU A 11 -18.27 10.21 4.94
C GLU A 11 -17.29 9.14 4.44
N LEU A 12 -17.73 8.26 3.53
CA LEU A 12 -16.88 7.20 2.98
C LEU A 12 -15.82 7.80 2.05
N GLU A 13 -16.23 8.74 1.19
CA GLU A 13 -15.33 9.49 0.30
C GLU A 13 -14.28 10.28 1.09
N GLN A 14 -14.71 10.97 2.13
CA GLN A 14 -13.81 11.73 2.99
C GLN A 14 -12.86 10.82 3.78
N ARG A 15 -13.33 9.65 4.21
CA ARG A 15 -12.48 8.63 4.84
C ARG A 15 -11.42 8.12 3.87
N ILE A 16 -11.78 7.79 2.63
CA ILE A 16 -10.83 7.32 1.61
C ILE A 16 -9.77 8.39 1.32
N CYS A 17 -10.19 9.65 1.19
CA CYS A 17 -9.27 10.76 0.95
C CYS A 17 -8.33 11.00 2.13
N THR A 18 -8.86 10.94 3.36
CA THR A 18 -8.07 11.12 4.59
C THR A 18 -7.04 10.01 4.75
N LEU A 19 -7.45 8.75 4.54
CA LEU A 19 -6.54 7.61 4.57
C LEU A 19 -5.48 7.70 3.46
N GLY A 20 -5.84 8.24 2.28
CA GLY A 20 -4.89 8.50 1.20
C GLY A 20 -3.82 9.51 1.59
N GLN A 21 -4.22 10.62 2.21
CA GLN A 21 -3.28 11.65 2.67
C GLN A 21 -2.37 11.14 3.79
N LEU A 22 -2.93 10.38 4.74
CA LEU A 22 -2.16 9.79 5.83
C LEU A 22 -1.14 8.77 5.32
N ALA A 23 -1.51 7.94 4.33
CA ALA A 23 -0.57 7.01 3.72
C ALA A 23 0.61 7.72 3.05
N ILE A 24 0.35 8.84 2.36
CA ILE A 24 1.39 9.69 1.76
C ILE A 24 2.34 10.21 2.84
N GLN A 25 1.81 10.82 3.90
CA GLN A 25 2.61 11.35 5.01
C GLN A 25 3.47 10.26 5.67
N LEU A 26 2.90 9.08 5.91
CA LEU A 26 3.64 7.97 6.52
C LEU A 26 4.75 7.43 5.60
N LEU A 27 4.55 7.46 4.28
CA LEU A 27 5.60 7.10 3.31
C LEU A 27 6.72 8.15 3.31
N GLU A 28 6.38 9.44 3.28
CA GLU A 28 7.34 10.55 3.39
C GLU A 28 8.14 10.50 4.70
N GLU A 29 7.53 10.03 5.80
CA GLU A 29 8.19 9.81 7.11
C GLU A 29 8.94 8.46 7.20
N HIS A 30 8.98 7.65 6.12
CA HIS A 30 9.56 6.30 6.10
C HIS A 30 8.93 5.30 7.10
N ARG A 31 7.70 5.55 7.57
CA ARG A 31 6.94 4.70 8.50
C ARG A 31 6.18 3.61 7.73
N PHE A 32 6.93 2.75 7.05
CA PHE A 32 6.39 1.82 6.05
C PHE A 32 5.35 0.83 6.57
N GLN A 33 5.51 0.31 7.79
CA GLN A 33 4.53 -0.63 8.37
C GLN A 33 3.18 0.02 8.62
N GLU A 34 3.19 1.24 9.14
CA GLU A 34 1.97 2.01 9.40
C GLU A 34 1.32 2.46 8.10
N ALA A 35 2.13 2.89 7.12
CA ALA A 35 1.66 3.20 5.78
C ALA A 35 0.95 1.98 5.15
N ALA A 36 1.52 0.77 5.27
CA ALA A 36 0.90 -0.46 4.77
C ALA A 36 -0.46 -0.75 5.42
N ALA A 37 -0.56 -0.61 6.75
CA ALA A 37 -1.83 -0.79 7.46
C ALA A 37 -2.90 0.23 7.02
N VAL A 38 -2.51 1.50 6.86
CA VAL A 38 -3.41 2.56 6.38
C VAL A 38 -3.85 2.29 4.94
N MET A 39 -2.94 1.86 4.06
CA MET A 39 -3.24 1.50 2.67
C MET A 39 -4.22 0.32 2.57
N MET A 40 -4.06 -0.72 3.41
CA MET A 40 -5.02 -1.83 3.47
C MET A 40 -6.42 -1.35 3.88
N ASN A 41 -6.50 -0.51 4.92
CA ASN A 41 -7.77 0.06 5.36
C ASN A 41 -8.41 0.95 4.28
N ARG A 42 -7.60 1.71 3.54
CA ARG A 42 -8.05 2.51 2.41
C ARG A 42 -8.58 1.63 1.27
N GLY A 43 -7.89 0.54 0.95
CA GLY A 43 -8.31 -0.44 -0.06
C GLY A 43 -9.68 -1.03 0.25
N ASN A 44 -9.91 -1.43 1.51
CA ASN A 44 -11.21 -1.95 1.96
C ASN A 44 -12.32 -0.90 1.81
N ALA A 45 -12.04 0.36 2.16
CA ALA A 45 -13.00 1.45 1.97
C ALA A 45 -13.28 1.73 0.48
N LEU A 46 -12.27 1.65 -0.39
CA LEU A 46 -12.40 1.80 -1.84
C LEU A 46 -13.29 0.71 -2.45
N VAL A 47 -13.15 -0.54 -2.02
CA VAL A 47 -14.02 -1.64 -2.49
C VAL A 47 -15.48 -1.33 -2.16
N GLY A 48 -15.77 -0.95 -0.92
CA GLY A 48 -17.14 -0.57 -0.52
C GLY A 48 -17.67 0.66 -1.27
N TRP A 49 -16.81 1.62 -1.58
CA TRP A 49 -17.18 2.81 -2.34
C TRP A 49 -17.46 2.50 -3.81
N LEU A 50 -16.68 1.61 -4.43
CA LEU A 50 -16.87 1.16 -5.81
C LEU A 50 -18.14 0.31 -5.98
N SER A 51 -18.47 -0.52 -4.99
CA SER A 51 -19.65 -1.39 -4.99
C SER A 51 -20.97 -0.67 -4.66
N ALA A 52 -20.93 0.57 -4.20
CA ALA A 52 -22.13 1.39 -4.03
C ALA A 52 -22.67 1.81 -5.40
N GLU A 53 -23.46 0.93 -6.02
CA GLU A 53 -24.23 1.19 -7.24
C GLU A 53 -25.13 2.42 -7.00
N SER A 54 -25.10 3.40 -7.93
CA SER A 54 -25.98 4.59 -8.02
C SER A 54 -25.63 5.90 -7.29
N ARG A 55 -24.47 6.04 -6.63
CA ARG A 55 -24.07 7.37 -6.14
C ARG A 55 -23.49 8.22 -7.28
N ASP A 56 -24.01 9.43 -7.41
CA ASP A 56 -23.48 10.50 -8.26
C ASP A 56 -22.10 10.90 -7.70
N ARG A 57 -21.08 10.09 -8.04
CA ARG A 57 -19.72 10.29 -7.56
C ARG A 57 -19.23 11.58 -8.18
N THR A 58 -18.80 12.50 -7.33
CA THR A 58 -18.26 13.76 -7.82
C THR A 58 -16.94 13.46 -8.55
N GLU A 59 -16.84 13.81 -9.83
CA GLU A 59 -15.63 13.63 -10.65
C GLU A 59 -14.37 14.16 -9.95
N ALA A 60 -14.50 15.27 -9.22
CA ALA A 60 -13.43 15.84 -8.41
C ALA A 60 -12.91 14.89 -7.31
N VAL A 61 -13.79 14.12 -6.68
CA VAL A 61 -13.41 13.14 -5.63
C VAL A 61 -12.69 11.96 -6.27
N PHE A 62 -13.20 11.46 -7.39
CA PHE A 62 -12.52 10.39 -8.14
C PHE A 62 -11.12 10.82 -8.57
N GLN A 63 -10.99 12.01 -9.15
CA GLN A 63 -9.70 12.54 -9.59
C GLN A 63 -8.74 12.70 -8.41
N LYS A 64 -9.19 13.22 -7.27
CA LYS A 64 -8.39 13.30 -6.04
C LYS A 64 -7.92 11.93 -5.55
N ILE A 65 -8.80 10.93 -5.51
CA ILE A 65 -8.46 9.55 -5.10
C ILE A 65 -7.41 8.96 -6.03
N LYS A 66 -7.54 9.20 -7.34
CA LYS A 66 -6.59 8.76 -8.36
C LYS A 66 -5.23 9.42 -8.17
N ASP A 67 -5.19 10.73 -7.97
CA ASP A 67 -3.94 11.48 -7.78
C ASP A 67 -3.19 11.00 -6.52
N GLN A 68 -3.92 10.83 -5.40
CA GLN A 68 -3.33 10.25 -4.18
C GLN A 68 -2.79 8.83 -4.42
N THR A 69 -3.51 8.02 -5.20
CA THR A 69 -3.07 6.65 -5.48
C THR A 69 -1.79 6.64 -6.32
N ASN A 70 -1.70 7.51 -7.32
CA ASN A 70 -0.50 7.66 -8.13
C ASN A 70 0.70 8.12 -7.29
N GLN A 71 0.49 9.08 -6.38
CA GLN A 71 1.55 9.56 -5.50
C GLN A 71 2.03 8.46 -4.52
N ILE A 72 1.10 7.71 -3.93
CA ILE A 72 1.43 6.56 -3.07
C ILE A 72 2.27 5.53 -3.83
N VAL A 73 1.88 5.19 -5.06
CA VAL A 73 2.64 4.24 -5.90
C VAL A 73 4.03 4.78 -6.21
N ALA A 74 4.16 6.06 -6.56
CA ALA A 74 5.44 6.69 -6.84
C ALA A 74 6.39 6.61 -5.62
N LEU A 75 5.93 7.05 -4.45
CA LEU A 75 6.70 7.02 -3.21
C LEU A 75 7.09 5.59 -2.81
N ALA A 76 6.13 4.65 -2.84
CA ALA A 76 6.41 3.27 -2.50
C ALA A 76 7.43 2.63 -3.46
N THR A 77 7.38 2.97 -4.74
CA THR A 77 8.33 2.48 -5.75
C THR A 77 9.73 3.05 -5.52
N GLU A 78 9.83 4.34 -5.22
CA GLU A 78 11.08 5.02 -4.90
C GLU A 78 11.75 4.39 -3.67
N HIS A 79 11.02 4.28 -2.55
CA HIS A 79 11.56 3.68 -1.33
C HIS A 79 11.92 2.20 -1.52
N HIS A 80 11.14 1.45 -2.29
CA HIS A 80 11.50 0.07 -2.63
C HIS A 80 12.82 0.00 -3.39
N ALA A 81 13.05 0.90 -4.35
CA ALA A 81 14.30 0.96 -5.10
C ALA A 81 15.49 1.33 -4.20
N GLU A 82 15.31 2.31 -3.29
CA GLU A 82 16.33 2.73 -2.33
C GLU A 82 16.72 1.59 -1.38
N VAL A 83 15.74 0.95 -0.74
CA VAL A 83 15.96 -0.17 0.17
C VAL A 83 16.62 -1.34 -0.57
N SER A 84 16.13 -1.68 -1.77
CA SER A 84 16.71 -2.76 -2.58
C SER A 84 18.17 -2.47 -2.94
N LYS A 85 18.49 -1.24 -3.35
CA LYS A 85 19.86 -0.82 -3.65
C LYS A 85 20.76 -0.96 -2.42
N ALA A 86 20.30 -0.54 -1.24
CA ALA A 86 21.05 -0.67 0.00
C ALA A 86 21.29 -2.14 0.39
N VAL A 87 20.25 -2.99 0.27
CA VAL A 87 20.36 -4.43 0.54
C VAL A 87 21.35 -5.10 -0.42
N PHE A 88 21.29 -4.81 -1.72
CA PHE A 88 22.24 -5.38 -2.67
C PHE A 88 23.69 -4.93 -2.39
N ALA A 89 23.90 -3.66 -2.05
CA ALA A 89 25.23 -3.18 -1.66
C ALA A 89 25.78 -3.92 -0.43
N LEU A 90 24.94 -4.20 0.57
CA LEU A 90 25.34 -5.00 1.75
C LEU A 90 25.69 -6.45 1.39
N LEU A 91 24.91 -7.08 0.50
CA LEU A 91 25.18 -8.43 0.04
C LEU A 91 26.47 -8.52 -0.78
N ASP A 92 26.77 -7.51 -1.60
CA ASP A 92 28.01 -7.47 -2.37
C ASP A 92 29.24 -7.17 -1.49
N ALA A 93 29.07 -6.38 -0.44
CA ALA A 93 30.14 -6.11 0.53
C ALA A 93 30.47 -7.33 1.42
N SER A 94 29.55 -8.29 1.57
CA SER A 94 29.74 -9.45 2.45
C SER A 94 29.38 -10.78 1.77
N PRO A 95 30.38 -11.53 1.28
CA PRO A 95 30.18 -12.85 0.69
C PRO A 95 29.50 -13.85 1.64
N ALA A 96 29.71 -13.71 2.95
CA ALA A 96 29.07 -14.53 3.97
C ALA A 96 27.56 -14.24 4.08
N LEU A 97 27.16 -12.96 4.10
CA LEU A 97 25.75 -12.56 4.08
C LEU A 97 25.08 -12.99 2.76
N LYS A 98 25.78 -12.85 1.63
CA LYS A 98 25.31 -13.31 0.31
C LYS A 98 25.07 -14.82 0.27
N ALA A 99 26.01 -15.61 0.80
CA ALA A 99 25.87 -17.06 0.90
C ALA A 99 24.73 -17.47 1.83
N TYR A 100 24.59 -16.80 2.97
CA TYR A 100 23.49 -17.02 3.92
C TYR A 100 22.12 -16.71 3.29
N ALA A 101 21.98 -15.55 2.65
CA ALA A 101 20.75 -15.16 1.95
C ALA A 101 20.38 -16.16 0.84
N LYS A 102 21.37 -16.59 0.04
CA LYS A 102 21.18 -17.62 -1.00
C LYS A 102 20.68 -18.95 -0.42
N SER A 103 21.30 -19.41 0.68
CA SER A 103 20.89 -20.64 1.37
C SER A 103 19.44 -20.57 1.88
N ARG A 104 19.05 -19.45 2.49
CA ARG A 104 17.66 -19.20 2.96
C ARG A 104 16.64 -19.18 1.82
N CYS A 105 16.96 -18.55 0.68
CA CYS A 105 16.09 -18.57 -0.50
C CYS A 105 15.90 -19.99 -1.06
N MET A 106 16.97 -20.79 -1.10
CA MET A 106 16.90 -22.17 -1.60
C MET A 106 16.23 -23.15 -0.61
N SER A 107 16.26 -22.88 0.71
CA SER A 107 15.53 -23.71 1.67
C SER A 107 14.03 -23.43 1.64
N SER A 108 13.61 -22.21 1.31
CA SER A 108 12.19 -21.83 1.18
C SER A 108 11.46 -22.59 0.08
N THR A 109 12.15 -22.96 -1.00
CA THR A 109 11.57 -23.78 -2.08
C THR A 109 11.45 -25.25 -1.66
N HIS A 110 12.32 -25.73 -0.78
CA HIS A 110 12.32 -27.12 -0.32
C HIS A 110 11.11 -27.47 0.56
N TRP A 111 10.57 -26.52 1.33
CA TRP A 111 9.39 -26.80 2.16
C TRP A 111 8.10 -26.90 1.34
N LYS A 112 8.00 -26.19 0.21
CA LYS A 112 6.82 -26.23 -0.67
C LYS A 112 6.72 -27.57 -1.42
N ASP A 113 7.86 -28.12 -1.84
CA ASP A 113 7.94 -29.44 -2.49
C ASP A 113 7.72 -30.62 -1.53
N GLU A 114 7.79 -30.40 -0.21
CA GLU A 114 7.54 -31.41 0.82
C GLU A 114 6.07 -31.42 1.28
N GLU A 115 5.39 -30.28 1.21
CA GLU A 115 3.97 -30.11 1.55
C GLU A 115 3.06 -30.59 0.40
N ASP A 116 3.44 -30.39 -0.87
CA ASP A 116 2.73 -30.93 -2.04
C ASP A 116 2.90 -32.46 -2.23
N ARG A 117 3.78 -33.10 -1.43
CA ARG A 117 4.03 -34.56 -1.44
C ARG A 117 3.31 -35.34 -0.33
N ARG A 118 2.54 -34.67 0.53
CA ARG A 118 1.73 -35.29 1.60
C ARG A 118 0.24 -35.21 1.28
#